data_AF-A0A090VJ39-F1
#
_entry.id   AF-A0A090VJ39-F1
#
_cell.length_a   1.000
_cell.length_b   1.000
_cell.length_c   1.000
_cell.angle_alpha   90.00
_cell.angle_beta   90.00
_cell.angle_gamma   90.00
#
_symmetry.space_group_name_H-M   'P 1'
#
loop_
_entity.id
_entity.type
_entity.pdbx_description
1 polymer ?
#
loop_
_entity_poly.entity_id
_entity_poly.type
_entity_poly.pdbx_seq_one_letter_code
_entity_poly.pdbx_strand_id
1 'polypeptide(L)' 'MNKTNQVVTIRNQYTKAVVSSLRIKGNTYKPKVLQSNMYAIEVGEGANVKHLFDIEAIKKNNKTIKIDL' A
#
# COMPACT_ATOMS: atom_id res chain seq x y z
N MET A 1 2.54 -4.21 17.56
CA MET A 1 1.17 -3.83 17.14
C MET A 1 0.77 -4.69 15.94
N ASN A 2 0.05 -5.81 16.14
CA ASN A 2 -0.30 -6.77 15.07
C ASN A 2 -1.82 -6.83 14.85
N LYS A 3 -2.44 -5.73 14.44
CA LYS A 3 -3.90 -5.67 14.28
C LYS A 3 -4.28 -6.14 12.88
N THR A 4 -4.95 -7.29 12.79
CA THR A 4 -5.63 -7.74 11.58
C THR A 4 -6.64 -6.68 11.09
N ASN A 5 -6.97 -6.68 9.80
CA ASN A 5 -7.97 -5.77 9.19
C ASN A 5 -7.53 -4.30 9.04
N GLN A 6 -6.25 -4.04 8.77
CA GLN A 6 -5.79 -2.68 8.46
C GLN A 6 -6.33 -2.20 7.11
N VAL A 7 -6.59 -0.89 6.99
CA VAL A 7 -6.83 -0.24 5.72
C VAL A 7 -5.51 0.03 5.03
N VAL A 8 -5.40 -0.38 3.78
CA VAL A 8 -4.29 -0.06 2.89
C VAL A 8 -4.79 0.91 1.83
N THR A 9 -4.19 2.09 1.78
CA THR A 9 -4.45 3.11 0.77
C THR A 9 -3.23 3.28 -0.11
N ILE A 10 -3.40 3.16 -1.41
CA ILE A 10 -2.37 3.39 -2.42
C ILE A 10 -2.64 4.75 -3.05
N ARG A 11 -1.63 5.60 -3.09
CA ARG A 11 -1.66 6.91 -3.74
C ARG A 11 -0.59 6.99 -4.81
N ASN A 12 -0.87 7.69 -5.89
CA ASN A 12 0.18 8.10 -6.79
C ASN A 12 1.12 9.07 -6.05
N GLN A 13 2.42 8.84 -6.09
CA GLN A 13 3.36 9.61 -5.29
C GLN A 13 3.47 11.07 -5.74
N TYR A 14 3.32 11.33 -7.04
CA TYR A 14 3.46 12.66 -7.63
C TYR A 14 2.18 13.48 -7.53
N THR A 15 1.05 12.89 -7.93
CA THR A 15 -0.25 13.60 -7.94
C THR A 15 -0.98 13.53 -6.61
N LYS A 16 -0.53 12.69 -5.68
CA LYS A 16 -1.18 12.38 -4.39
C LYS A 16 -2.60 11.79 -4.52
N ALA A 17 -3.06 11.51 -5.74
CA ALA A 17 -4.36 10.94 -6.03
C ALA A 17 -4.47 9.52 -5.47
N VAL A 18 -5.62 9.20 -4.86
CA VAL A 18 -5.91 7.85 -4.38
C VAL A 18 -6.15 6.94 -5.58
N VAL A 19 -5.36 5.88 -5.67
CA VAL A 19 -5.43 4.86 -6.73
C VAL A 19 -6.27 3.67 -6.27
N SER A 20 -6.16 3.32 -4.99
CA SER A 20 -6.95 2.26 -4.37
C SER A 20 -6.99 2.45 -2.85
N SER A 21 -8.08 2.03 -2.22
CA SER A 21 -8.15 1.89 -0.76
C SER A 21 -8.97 0.65 -0.43
N LEU A 22 -8.41 -0.26 0.36
CA LEU A 22 -9.08 -1.50 0.76
C LEU A 22 -8.62 -2.00 2.11
N ARG A 23 -9.51 -2.73 2.79
CA ARG A 23 -9.22 -3.35 4.09
C ARG A 23 -8.69 -4.77 3.88
N ILE A 24 -7.50 -5.07 4.42
CA ILE A 24 -6.84 -6.37 4.24
C ILE A 24 -7.13 -7.31 5.41
N LYS A 25 -7.56 -8.55 5.13
CA LYS A 25 -7.66 -9.60 6.16
C LYS A 25 -6.29 -10.28 6.31
N GLY A 26 -5.49 -9.83 7.28
CA GLY A 26 -4.14 -10.35 7.58
C GLY A 26 -3.05 -9.29 7.43
N ASN A 27 -1.80 -9.74 7.34
CA ASN A 27 -0.60 -8.87 7.33
C ASN A 27 0.11 -8.80 5.98
N THR A 28 -0.38 -9.51 4.97
CA THR A 28 0.24 -9.57 3.63
C THR A 28 -0.70 -8.96 2.61
N TYR A 29 -0.18 -8.02 1.81
CA TYR A 29 -0.92 -7.36 0.74
C TYR A 29 -0.07 -7.27 -0.51
N LYS A 30 -0.63 -7.68 -1.65
CA LYS A 30 -0.01 -7.50 -2.96
C LYS A 30 -0.81 -6.46 -3.77
N PRO A 31 -0.31 -5.22 -3.88
CA PRO A 31 -0.97 -4.21 -4.69
C PRO A 31 -0.96 -4.62 -6.17
N LYS A 32 -2.14 -4.66 -6.79
CA LYS A 32 -2.28 -4.82 -8.25
C LYS A 32 -2.64 -3.47 -8.84
N VAL A 33 -1.64 -2.66 -9.15
CA VAL A 33 -1.83 -1.39 -9.87
C VAL A 33 -1.67 -1.64 -11.37
N LEU A 34 -2.53 -0.99 -12.17
CA LEU A 34 -2.61 -1.19 -13.62
C LEU A 34 -1.50 -0.43 -14.38
N GLN A 35 -0.92 0.59 -13.77
CA GLN A 35 0.06 1.48 -14.38
C GLN A 35 1.43 1.40 -13.69
N SER A 36 2.48 1.41 -14.50
CA SER A 36 3.84 1.50 -13.99
C SER A 36 4.10 2.91 -13.47
N ASN A 37 4.31 3.08 -12.17
CA ASN A 37 4.55 4.39 -11.55
C ASN A 37 5.13 4.23 -10.13
N MET A 38 5.50 5.35 -9.50
CA MET A 38 5.80 5.42 -8.08
C MET A 38 4.54 5.69 -7.27
N TYR A 39 4.39 4.92 -6.20
CA TYR A 39 3.24 4.98 -5.31
C TYR A 39 3.67 5.16 -3.87
N ALA A 40 2.83 5.87 -3.12
CA ALA A 40 2.85 5.88 -1.67
C ALA A 40 1.79 4.91 -1.15
N ILE A 41 2.15 4.07 -0.18
CA ILE A 41 1.23 3.14 0.49
C ILE A 41 1.07 3.57 1.94
N GLU A 42 -0.16 3.75 2.36
CA GLU A 42 -0.55 4.10 3.72
C GLU A 42 -1.24 2.88 4.32
N VAL A 43 -0.75 2.41 5.47
CA VAL A 43 -1.29 1.23 6.16
C VAL A 43 -1.71 1.63 7.57
N GLY A 44 -3.01 1.59 7.84
CA GLY A 44 -3.57 1.86 9.16
C GLY A 44 -4.80 2.74 9.14
N GLU A 45 -5.29 3.09 10.33
CA GLU A 45 -6.50 3.90 10.53
C GLU A 45 -6.26 4.96 11.62
N GLY A 46 -6.84 6.15 11.44
CA GLY A 46 -6.74 7.25 12.38
C GLY A 46 -5.31 7.75 12.58
N ALA A 47 -4.86 7.85 13.83
CA ALA A 47 -3.52 8.34 14.18
C ALA A 47 -2.41 7.29 13.99
N ASN A 48 -2.75 6.02 13.74
CA ASN A 48 -1.77 4.93 13.61
C ASN A 48 -1.65 4.52 12.14
N VAL A 49 -1.10 5.40 11.31
CA VAL A 49 -0.85 5.15 9.88
C VAL A 49 0.65 5.04 9.64
N LYS A 50 1.09 3.91 9.08
CA LYS A 50 2.44 3.76 8.54
C LYS A 50 2.45 4.21 7.10
N HIS A 51 3.41 5.06 6.74
CA HIS A 51 3.61 5.51 5.36
C HIS A 51 4.83 4.82 4.75
N LEU A 52 4.64 4.26 3.56
CA LEU A 52 5.67 3.68 2.72
C LEU A 52 5.74 4.48 1.44
N PHE A 53 6.89 5.09 1.16
CA PHE A 53 7.11 5.91 -0.03
C PHE A 53 7.98 5.18 -1.05
N ASP A 54 8.07 5.73 -2.27
CA ASP A 54 8.94 5.24 -3.34
C ASP A 54 8.69 3.79 -3.74
N ILE A 55 7.42 3.35 -3.61
CA ILE A 55 7.03 2.00 -4.02
C ILE A 55 6.83 1.99 -5.52
N GLU A 56 7.85 1.57 -6.24
CA GLU A 56 7.79 1.34 -7.67
C GLU A 56 6.88 0.13 -7.95
N ALA A 57 5.80 0.36 -8.70
CA ALA A 57 5.07 -0.73 -9.30
C ALA A 57 5.43 -0.85 -10.77
N ILE A 58 5.90 -2.02 -11.14
CA ILE A 58 6.17 -2.41 -12.53
C ILE A 58 4.99 -3.24 -13.05
N LYS A 59 4.65 -3.09 -14.34
CA LYS A 59 3.47 -3.74 -14.97
C LYS A 59 3.43 -5.27 -14.80
N LYS A 60 4.58 -5.90 -14.56
CA LYS A 60 4.74 -7.32 -14.20
C LYS A 60 5.40 -7.42 -12.81
N ASN A 61 4.65 -7.14 -11.75
CA ASN A 61 5.22 -7.13 -10.39
C ASN A 61 5.14 -8.49 -9.70
N ASN A 62 6.30 -9.15 -9.57
CA ASN A 62 6.48 -10.37 -8.76
C ASN A 62 6.97 -10.07 -7.33
N LYS A 63 7.20 -8.80 -6.97
CA LYS A 63 7.66 -8.44 -5.62
C LYS A 63 6.53 -8.59 -4.61
N THR A 64 6.85 -9.22 -3.49
CA THR A 64 5.98 -9.34 -2.31
C THR A 64 6.52 -8.37 -1.27
N ILE A 65 5.73 -7.37 -0.88
CA ILE A 65 6.09 -6.45 0.20
C ILE A 65 5.68 -7.12 1.50
N LYS A 66 6.66 -7.49 2.33
CA LYS A 66 6.41 -7.97 3.67
C LYS A 66 6.29 -6.76 4.59
N ILE A 67 5.12 -6.57 5.19
CA ILE A 67 4.88 -5.49 6.14
C ILE A 67 5.28 -6.02 7.51
N ASP A 68 6.46 -5.63 7.99
CA ASP A 68 6.88 -5.90 9.37
C ASP A 68 6.30 -4.80 10.30
N LEU A 69 5.60 -5.26 11.34
CA LEU A 69 4.76 -4.45 12.23
C LEU A 69 5.46 -4.05 13.53
#